data_AF-X1PYH7-F1
#
_entry.id   AF-X1PYH7-F1
#
_cell.length_a   1.000
_cell.length_b   1.000
_cell.length_c   1.000
_cell.angle_alpha   90.00
_cell.angle_beta   90.00
_cell.angle_gamma   90.00
#
_symmetry.space_group_name_H-M   'P 1'
#
loop_
_entity.id
_entity.type
_entity.pdbx_description
1 polymer ?
#
loop_
_entity_poly.entity_id
_entity_poly.type
_entity_poly.pdbx_seq_one_letter_code
_entity_poly.pdbx_strand_id
1 'polypeptide(L)'
;YVSVVNNQGLSIKEMRIQIRDPAQTNTGVFNQNLLGNNITAGNVGFANMKVYGSTTAYESATDVGIGSPNVFFNAELTTFSCISTGMDTPQSVTVDYYELGTPDLHPEGYIVVSDVLVGISAEQALSYAGTTLELDVMLIAEPVKVTKDELKEMLAQATDL
;
A
#
# COMPACT_ATOMS: atom_id res chain seq x y z
N TYR A 1 -25.35 -26.12 -3.06
CA TYR A 1 -25.48 -26.01 -4.52
C TYR A 1 -24.47 -24.95 -4.96
N VAL A 2 -23.25 -25.37 -5.30
CA VAL A 2 -22.18 -24.45 -5.70
C VAL A 2 -22.35 -24.26 -7.19
N SER A 3 -22.87 -23.09 -7.59
CA SER A 3 -22.87 -22.69 -9.00
C SER A 3 -21.44 -22.80 -9.49
N VAL A 4 -21.20 -23.62 -10.52
CA VAL A 4 -19.94 -23.62 -11.23
C VAL A 4 -19.77 -22.19 -11.74
N VAL A 5 -18.85 -21.48 -11.08
CA VAL A 5 -18.50 -20.09 -11.30
C VAL A 5 -18.27 -19.92 -12.79
N ASN A 6 -18.92 -18.95 -13.43
CA ASN A 6 -18.57 -18.60 -14.80
C ASN A 6 -17.05 -18.45 -14.84
N ASN A 7 -16.39 -19.06 -15.82
CA ASN A 7 -14.93 -19.05 -16.01
C ASN A 7 -14.43 -17.62 -16.31
N GLN A 8 -14.58 -16.72 -15.35
CA GLN A 8 -14.42 -15.29 -15.45
C GLN A 8 -13.65 -14.79 -14.24
N GLY A 9 -12.66 -13.97 -14.50
CA GLY A 9 -11.90 -13.23 -13.51
C GLY A 9 -11.80 -11.77 -13.94
N LEU A 10 -11.14 -10.98 -13.11
CA LEU A 10 -10.76 -9.61 -13.42
C LEU A 10 -9.24 -9.55 -13.59
N SER A 11 -8.77 -9.04 -14.71
CA SER A 11 -7.38 -8.65 -14.85
C SER A 11 -7.26 -7.20 -14.40
N ILE A 12 -6.66 -6.99 -13.23
CA ILE A 12 -6.30 -5.67 -12.72
C ILE A 12 -5.13 -5.18 -13.56
N LYS A 13 -5.35 -4.11 -14.32
CA LYS A 13 -4.31 -3.45 -15.12
C LYS A 13 -3.60 -2.40 -14.33
N GLU A 14 -4.31 -1.73 -13.43
CA GLU A 14 -3.77 -0.63 -12.65
C GLU A 14 -4.46 -0.55 -11.29
N MET A 15 -3.66 -0.31 -10.27
CA MET A 15 -4.11 0.16 -8.97
C MET A 15 -3.44 1.49 -8.72
N ARG A 16 -4.23 2.49 -8.32
CA ARG A 16 -3.74 3.78 -7.82
C ARG A 16 -4.30 4.02 -6.44
N ILE A 17 -3.51 4.68 -5.62
CA ILE A 17 -3.91 5.08 -4.28
C ILE A 17 -3.75 6.58 -4.11
N GLN A 18 -4.55 7.13 -3.20
CA GLN A 18 -4.32 8.46 -2.68
C GLN A 18 -4.62 8.46 -1.19
N ILE A 19 -3.63 8.87 -0.39
CA ILE A 19 -3.83 9.14 1.02
C ILE A 19 -4.35 10.57 1.17
N ARG A 20 -5.39 10.76 1.96
CA ARG A 20 -5.99 12.05 2.27
C ARG A 20 -6.05 12.29 3.77
N ASP A 21 -5.90 13.55 4.15
CA ASP A 21 -6.13 14.02 5.51
C ASP A 21 -7.43 14.83 5.53
N PRO A 22 -8.56 14.25 6.00
CA PRO A 22 -9.84 14.97 6.04
C PRO A 22 -9.85 16.13 7.04
N ALA A 23 -8.87 16.23 7.95
CA ALA A 23 -8.73 17.38 8.83
C ALA A 23 -8.20 18.63 8.09
N GLN A 24 -7.59 18.48 6.91
CA GLN A 24 -7.19 19.61 6.05
C GLN A 24 -8.40 20.17 5.29
N THR A 25 -9.06 21.16 5.88
CA THR A 25 -10.38 21.67 5.46
C THR A 25 -10.48 22.17 4.01
N ASN A 26 -9.38 22.57 3.37
CA ASN A 26 -9.41 23.20 2.06
C ASN A 26 -9.01 22.28 0.90
N THR A 27 -8.17 21.28 1.15
CA THR A 27 -7.57 20.47 0.08
C THR A 27 -7.62 18.98 0.34
N GLY A 28 -7.78 18.55 1.60
CA GLY A 28 -7.66 17.14 1.98
C GLY A 28 -6.30 16.52 1.67
N VAL A 29 -5.31 17.32 1.26
CA VAL A 29 -4.00 16.84 0.81
C VAL A 29 -3.22 16.35 2.01
N PHE A 30 -2.78 15.10 1.93
CA PHE A 30 -1.94 14.48 2.94
C PHE A 30 -0.55 15.13 2.99
N ASN A 31 -0.12 15.55 4.18
CA ASN A 31 1.25 16.03 4.38
C ASN A 31 2.19 14.83 4.59
N GLN A 32 3.11 14.61 3.65
CA GLN A 32 4.00 13.46 3.65
C GLN A 32 5.07 13.46 4.75
N ASN A 33 5.20 14.54 5.56
CA ASN A 33 6.06 14.55 6.73
C ASN A 33 5.42 13.76 7.90
N LEU A 34 5.72 12.47 7.96
CA LEU A 34 5.21 11.54 8.95
C LEU A 34 5.73 11.79 10.38
N LEU A 35 6.89 12.44 10.53
CA LEU A 35 7.55 12.70 11.82
C LEU A 35 7.12 14.03 12.46
N GLY A 36 6.88 15.05 11.64
CA GLY A 36 6.54 16.39 12.10
C GLY A 36 7.72 17.01 12.83
N ASN A 37 7.46 17.63 13.99
CA ASN A 37 8.50 18.18 14.88
C ASN A 37 8.79 17.27 16.09
N ASN A 38 8.46 15.97 16.00
CA ASN A 38 8.56 15.03 17.13
C ASN A 38 9.95 14.42 17.34
N ILE A 39 10.98 14.95 16.68
CA ILE A 39 12.37 14.47 16.83
C ILE A 39 13.06 15.33 17.89
N THR A 40 13.94 14.73 18.68
CA THR A 40 14.73 15.47 19.68
C THR A 40 15.99 16.08 19.05
N ALA A 41 16.43 17.23 19.58
CA ALA A 41 17.69 17.85 19.18
C ALA A 41 18.88 16.89 19.30
N GLY A 42 19.74 16.87 18.28
CA GLY A 42 20.88 15.97 18.19
C GLY A 42 20.56 14.58 17.64
N ASN A 43 19.32 14.31 17.23
CA ASN A 43 18.89 13.03 16.69
C ASN A 43 18.47 13.09 15.22
N VAL A 44 18.40 11.89 14.66
CA VAL A 44 17.84 11.59 13.34
C VAL A 44 16.56 10.78 13.55
N GLY A 45 15.50 11.16 12.84
CA GLY A 45 14.24 10.42 12.79
C GLY A 45 14.02 9.80 11.42
N PHE A 46 13.43 8.61 11.42
CA PHE A 46 12.93 7.94 10.24
C PHE A 46 11.53 7.43 10.52
N ALA A 47 10.61 7.69 9.59
CA ALA A 47 9.26 7.16 9.61
C ALA A 47 8.89 6.67 8.23
N ASN A 48 8.01 5.68 8.17
CA ASN A 48 7.54 5.13 6.92
C ASN A 48 6.09 4.67 7.01
N MET A 49 5.46 4.61 5.85
CA MET A 49 4.15 4.01 5.66
C MET A 49 4.20 3.20 4.38
N LYS A 50 3.55 2.04 4.40
CA LYS A 50 3.48 1.13 3.27
C LYS A 50 2.04 0.74 3.00
N VAL A 51 1.65 0.78 1.73
CA VAL A 51 0.36 0.34 1.24
C VAL A 51 0.61 -0.68 0.13
N TYR A 52 -0.04 -1.84 0.20
CA TYR A 52 0.14 -2.89 -0.80
C TYR A 52 -1.18 -3.54 -1.19
N GLY A 53 -1.28 -3.91 -2.46
CA GLY A 53 -2.40 -4.66 -3.02
C GLY A 53 -2.02 -6.13 -3.16
N SER A 54 -2.86 -7.02 -2.62
CA SER A 54 -2.63 -8.46 -2.66
C SER A 54 -3.93 -9.26 -2.77
N THR A 55 -3.85 -10.55 -3.09
CA THR A 55 -5.00 -11.49 -3.03
C THR A 55 -4.88 -12.47 -1.87
N THR A 56 -3.83 -12.37 -1.06
CA THR A 56 -3.61 -13.19 0.14
C THR A 56 -3.34 -12.28 1.33
N ALA A 57 -3.99 -12.57 2.46
CA ALA A 57 -3.75 -11.85 3.70
C ALA A 57 -2.40 -12.27 4.28
N TYR A 58 -1.53 -11.29 4.53
CA TYR A 58 -0.25 -11.50 5.19
C TYR A 58 -0.39 -11.29 6.70
N GLU A 59 0.30 -12.11 7.50
CA GLU A 59 0.33 -11.96 8.96
C GLU A 59 1.07 -10.69 9.37
N SER A 60 2.17 -10.36 8.67
CA SER A 60 2.97 -9.18 8.91
C SER A 60 3.26 -8.41 7.62
N ALA A 61 3.14 -7.08 7.68
CA ALA A 61 3.51 -6.19 6.59
C ALA A 61 5.03 -6.19 6.31
N THR A 62 5.85 -6.62 7.26
CA THR A 62 7.31 -6.74 7.08
C THR A 62 7.71 -7.79 6.05
N ASP A 63 6.84 -8.79 5.84
CA ASP A 63 7.12 -9.92 4.96
C ASP A 63 6.60 -9.68 3.53
N VAL A 64 5.97 -8.52 3.32
CA VAL A 64 5.38 -8.13 2.04
C VAL A 64 6.36 -7.29 1.25
N GLY A 65 6.85 -7.82 0.15
CA GLY A 65 7.67 -7.13 -0.84
C GLY A 65 7.16 -7.38 -2.25
N ILE A 66 7.84 -6.78 -3.23
CA ILE A 66 7.46 -6.90 -4.64
C ILE A 66 7.65 -8.31 -5.22
N GLY A 67 8.48 -9.13 -4.57
CA GLY A 67 8.66 -10.53 -4.92
C GLY A 67 7.80 -11.49 -4.09
N SER A 68 7.00 -10.97 -3.15
CA SER A 68 6.14 -11.81 -2.34
C SER A 68 4.99 -12.35 -3.20
N PRO A 69 4.55 -13.60 -3.00
CA PRO A 69 3.46 -14.18 -3.76
C PRO A 69 2.21 -13.30 -3.72
N ASN A 70 1.44 -13.27 -4.79
CA ASN A 70 0.12 -12.64 -4.78
C ASN A 70 0.10 -11.13 -4.44
N VAL A 71 1.22 -10.43 -4.55
CA VAL A 71 1.32 -8.97 -4.48
C VAL A 71 1.29 -8.40 -5.89
N PHE A 72 0.43 -7.40 -6.11
CA PHE A 72 0.26 -6.78 -7.42
C PHE A 72 0.36 -5.25 -7.40
N PHE A 73 0.59 -4.66 -6.22
CA PHE A 73 0.80 -3.24 -6.03
C PHE A 73 1.60 -3.02 -4.75
N ASN A 74 2.57 -2.11 -4.75
CA ASN A 74 3.26 -1.68 -3.53
C ASN A 74 3.62 -0.19 -3.62
N ALA A 75 3.26 0.58 -2.60
CA ALA A 75 3.63 1.97 -2.43
C ALA A 75 4.18 2.22 -1.03
N GLU A 76 5.25 3.01 -0.97
CA GLU A 76 6.00 3.32 0.23
C GLU A 76 6.18 4.83 0.33
N LEU A 77 5.88 5.37 1.50
CA LEU A 77 6.14 6.74 1.89
C LEU A 77 7.21 6.71 2.95
N THR A 78 8.24 7.52 2.80
CA THR A 78 9.27 7.65 3.82
C THR A 78 9.48 9.11 4.18
N THR A 79 9.80 9.34 5.45
CA THR A 79 10.26 10.63 5.95
C THR A 79 11.58 10.41 6.67
N PHE A 80 12.59 11.16 6.25
CA PHE A 80 13.85 11.29 6.97
C PHE A 80 13.97 12.72 7.48
N SER A 81 14.35 12.92 8.74
CA SER A 81 14.60 14.25 9.25
C SER A 81 15.73 14.27 10.29
N CYS A 82 16.50 15.36 10.30
CA CYS A 82 17.55 15.59 11.27
C CYS A 82 17.39 16.93 11.99
N ILE A 83 17.70 16.92 13.30
CA ILE A 83 17.80 18.12 14.12
C ILE A 83 19.19 18.15 14.73
N SER A 84 19.97 19.18 14.39
CA SER A 84 21.30 19.39 14.98
C SER A 84 21.22 19.72 16.47
N THR A 85 22.26 19.37 17.23
CA THR A 85 22.35 19.70 18.65
C THR A 85 22.24 21.22 18.87
N GLY A 86 21.38 21.64 19.79
CA GLY A 86 21.14 23.06 20.09
C GLY A 86 20.15 23.76 19.15
N MET A 87 19.48 23.01 18.27
CA MET A 87 18.37 23.49 17.44
C MET A 87 17.05 22.93 17.94
N ASP A 88 15.97 23.71 17.82
CA ASP A 88 14.62 23.32 18.24
C ASP A 88 13.71 22.90 17.07
N THR A 89 14.20 22.96 15.82
CA THR A 89 13.45 22.61 14.60
C THR A 89 14.28 21.77 13.63
N PRO A 90 13.65 20.89 12.84
CA PRO A 90 14.29 20.19 11.72
C PRO A 90 15.10 21.12 10.80
N GLN A 91 16.35 20.76 10.55
CA GLN A 91 17.21 21.46 9.58
C GLN A 91 17.19 20.81 8.20
N SER A 92 16.89 19.52 8.16
CA SER A 92 16.64 18.78 6.93
C SER A 92 15.44 17.87 7.13
N VAL A 93 14.55 17.87 6.13
CA VAL A 93 13.43 16.95 6.02
C VAL A 93 13.41 16.50 4.57
N THR A 94 13.52 15.20 4.36
CA THR A 94 13.31 14.54 3.06
C THR A 94 12.06 13.69 3.17
N VAL A 95 11.17 13.85 2.20
CA VAL A 95 9.97 13.04 2.04
C VAL A 95 10.02 12.42 0.66
N ASP A 96 9.81 11.11 0.60
CA ASP A 96 9.84 10.36 -0.66
C ASP A 96 8.58 9.50 -0.76
N TYR A 97 8.01 9.51 -1.97
CA TYR A 97 6.95 8.59 -2.39
C TYR A 97 7.51 7.67 -3.45
N TYR A 98 7.46 6.37 -3.19
CA TYR A 98 7.86 5.33 -4.13
C TYR A 98 6.69 4.41 -4.40
N GLU A 99 6.35 4.20 -5.66
CA GLU A 99 5.26 3.32 -6.07
C GLU A 99 5.75 2.37 -7.16
N LEU A 100 5.41 1.10 -6.99
CA LEU A 100 5.45 0.08 -8.03
C LEU A 100 4.03 -0.41 -8.23
N GLY A 101 3.41 0.12 -9.29
CA GLY A 101 2.05 -0.18 -9.64
C GLY A 101 1.92 -1.55 -10.28
N THR A 102 0.67 -1.96 -10.52
CA THR A 102 0.40 -3.19 -11.28
C THR A 102 1.06 -3.23 -12.64
N PRO A 103 1.15 -2.14 -13.44
CA PRO A 103 1.89 -2.15 -14.70
C PRO A 103 3.39 -2.43 -14.55
N ASP A 104 3.98 -2.06 -13.41
CA ASP A 104 5.42 -2.26 -13.14
C ASP A 104 5.71 -3.72 -12.73
N LEU A 105 4.82 -4.31 -11.93
CA LEU A 105 4.99 -5.66 -11.38
C LEU A 105 4.42 -6.76 -12.28
N HIS A 106 3.30 -6.47 -12.94
CA HIS A 106 2.54 -7.39 -13.79
C HIS A 106 2.11 -6.66 -15.08
N PRO A 107 3.01 -6.47 -16.06
CA PRO A 107 2.75 -5.63 -17.24
C PRO A 107 1.53 -6.06 -18.07
N GLU A 108 1.20 -7.35 -18.07
CA GLU A 108 0.03 -7.91 -18.77
C GLU A 108 -1.27 -7.81 -17.95
N GLY A 109 -1.18 -7.33 -16.72
CA GLY A 109 -2.24 -7.30 -15.72
C GLY A 109 -2.22 -8.50 -14.77
N TYR A 110 -2.65 -8.26 -13.54
CA TYR A 110 -2.73 -9.29 -12.50
C TYR A 110 -4.13 -9.92 -12.49
N ILE A 111 -4.21 -11.24 -12.67
CA ILE A 111 -5.49 -11.95 -12.73
C ILE A 111 -5.98 -12.23 -11.31
N VAL A 112 -7.21 -11.82 -11.03
CA VAL A 112 -7.90 -12.04 -9.76
C VAL A 112 -9.23 -12.73 -10.03
N VAL A 113 -9.50 -13.78 -9.27
CA VAL A 113 -10.77 -14.53 -9.27
C VAL A 113 -11.47 -14.42 -7.91
N SER A 114 -10.72 -14.06 -6.88
CA SER A 114 -11.13 -13.95 -5.49
C SER A 114 -11.17 -12.48 -5.04
N ASP A 115 -11.11 -12.27 -3.72
CA ASP A 115 -11.05 -10.95 -3.12
C ASP A 115 -9.74 -10.22 -3.44
N VAL A 116 -9.84 -8.89 -3.50
CA VAL A 116 -8.71 -7.97 -3.50
C VAL A 116 -8.54 -7.43 -2.09
N LEU A 117 -7.32 -7.52 -1.58
CA LEU A 117 -6.95 -7.06 -0.24
C LEU A 117 -5.98 -5.89 -0.34
N VAL A 118 -6.22 -4.85 0.46
CA VAL A 118 -5.33 -3.69 0.59
C VAL A 118 -4.76 -3.67 1.99
N GLY A 119 -3.46 -3.91 2.11
CA GLY A 119 -2.73 -3.84 3.37
C GLY A 119 -2.13 -2.47 3.59
N ILE A 120 -2.15 -2.00 4.83
CA ILE A 120 -1.60 -0.71 5.26
C ILE A 120 -0.78 -0.93 6.52
N SER A 121 0.41 -0.34 6.59
CA SER A 121 1.25 -0.34 7.78
C SER A 121 2.00 0.99 7.89
N ALA A 122 2.32 1.40 9.11
CA ALA A 122 3.09 2.61 9.38
C ALA A 122 3.99 2.40 10.59
N GLU A 123 5.19 2.96 10.52
CA GLU A 123 6.20 2.92 11.56
C GLU A 123 6.64 4.36 11.86
N GLN A 124 6.61 4.73 13.14
CA GLN A 124 7.02 6.06 13.61
C GLN A 124 6.29 7.25 12.93
N ALA A 125 5.05 7.05 12.46
CA ALA A 125 4.21 8.11 11.88
C ALA A 125 3.60 9.05 12.95
N LEU A 126 4.48 9.68 13.75
CA LEU A 126 4.14 10.44 14.95
C LEU A 126 3.26 11.66 14.69
N SER A 127 3.38 12.31 13.53
CA SER A 127 2.52 13.44 13.12
C SER A 127 1.03 13.10 13.10
N TYR A 128 0.71 11.82 12.92
CA TYR A 128 -0.63 11.32 12.70
C TYR A 128 -1.09 10.35 13.79
N ALA A 129 -0.37 10.27 14.91
CA ALA A 129 -0.73 9.42 16.03
C ALA A 129 -2.12 9.80 16.57
N GLY A 130 -3.05 8.84 16.56
CA GLY A 130 -4.44 9.05 17.00
C GLY A 130 -5.32 9.83 16.02
N THR A 131 -4.82 10.15 14.82
CA THR A 131 -5.60 10.80 13.76
C THR A 131 -6.22 9.76 12.82
N THR A 132 -7.30 10.14 12.13
CA THR A 132 -7.90 9.32 11.07
C THR A 132 -7.52 9.89 9.71
N LEU A 133 -6.84 9.07 8.92
CA LEU A 133 -6.55 9.35 7.51
C LEU A 133 -7.48 8.53 6.63
N GLU A 134 -7.71 9.00 5.40
CA GLU A 134 -8.50 8.29 4.39
C GLU A 134 -7.59 7.74 3.30
N LEU A 135 -7.88 6.53 2.82
CA LEU A 135 -7.20 5.92 1.68
C LEU A 135 -8.21 5.73 0.55
N ASP A 136 -8.05 6.50 -0.53
CA ASP A 136 -8.79 6.24 -1.75
C ASP A 136 -8.04 5.21 -2.58
N VAL A 137 -8.80 4.25 -3.14
CA VAL A 137 -8.27 3.19 -3.99
C VAL A 137 -9.03 3.20 -5.30
N MET A 138 -8.30 3.30 -6.41
CA MET A 138 -8.83 3.17 -7.76
C MET A 138 -8.25 1.93 -8.41
N LEU A 139 -9.13 1.06 -8.93
CA LEU A 139 -8.76 -0.11 -9.71
C LEU A 139 -9.24 0.07 -11.14
N ILE A 140 -8.32 -0.11 -12.10
CA ILE A 140 -8.64 -0.26 -13.52
C ILE A 140 -8.48 -1.73 -13.85
N ALA A 141 -9.58 -2.38 -14.20
CA ALA A 141 -9.60 -3.81 -14.48
C ALA A 141 -10.48 -4.13 -15.70
N GLU A 142 -10.18 -5.24 -16.36
CA GLU A 142 -10.99 -5.78 -17.45
C GLU A 142 -11.45 -7.21 -17.15
N PRO A 143 -12.64 -7.62 -17.62
CA PRO A 143 -13.09 -8.99 -17.48
C PRO A 143 -12.27 -9.91 -18.39
N VAL A 144 -11.75 -11.00 -17.83
CA VAL A 144 -10.99 -12.02 -18.57
C VAL A 144 -11.61 -13.39 -18.40
N LYS A 145 -11.49 -14.22 -19.43
CA LYS A 145 -11.83 -15.65 -19.30
C LYS A 145 -10.68 -16.36 -18.61
N VAL A 146 -11.01 -17.15 -17.61
CA VAL A 146 -10.02 -17.93 -16.83
C VAL A 146 -10.21 -19.40 -17.15
N THR A 147 -9.11 -20.11 -17.39
CA THR A 147 -9.15 -21.56 -17.65
C THR A 147 -9.50 -22.32 -16.37
N LYS A 148 -9.97 -23.57 -16.51
CA LYS A 148 -10.32 -24.39 -15.34
C LYS A 148 -9.11 -24.73 -14.46
N ASP A 149 -7.90 -24.74 -15.03
CA ASP A 149 -6.70 -25.08 -14.30
C ASP A 149 -6.17 -23.86 -13.53
N GLU A 150 -6.18 -22.66 -14.14
CA GLU A 150 -5.92 -21.39 -13.44
C GLU A 150 -6.92 -21.16 -12.29
N LEU A 151 -8.21 -21.43 -12.52
CA LEU A 151 -9.23 -21.36 -11.46
C LEU A 151 -8.90 -22.28 -10.28
N LYS A 152 -8.38 -23.49 -10.53
CA LYS A 152 -8.02 -24.42 -9.46
C LYS A 152 -6.77 -23.98 -8.71
N GLU A 153 -5.76 -23.48 -9.41
CA GLU A 153 -4.55 -22.95 -8.79
C GLU A 153 -4.87 -21.75 -7.88
N MET A 154 -5.72 -20.83 -8.36
CA MET A 154 -6.14 -19.66 -7.59
C MET A 154 -7.02 -20.02 -6.38
N LEU A 155 -7.94 -20.99 -6.53
CA LEU A 155 -8.73 -21.48 -5.40
C LEU A 155 -7.89 -22.25 -4.39
N ALA A 156 -6.87 -23.00 -4.83
CA ALA A 156 -5.96 -23.71 -3.93
C ALA A 156 -5.16 -22.72 -3.06
N GLN A 157 -4.69 -21.61 -3.66
CA GLN A 157 -4.02 -20.54 -2.93
C GLN A 157 -4.92 -19.84 -1.90
N ALA A 158 -6.23 -19.78 -2.12
CA ALA A 158 -7.18 -19.21 -1.16
C ALA A 158 -7.43 -20.13 0.07
N THR A 159 -7.14 -21.42 -0.04
CA THR A 159 -7.33 -22.41 1.05
C THR A 159 -6.07 -22.72 1.85
N ASP A 160 -4.90 -22.26 1.43
CA ASP A 160 -3.62 -22.49 2.14
C ASP A 160 -3.35 -21.40 3.21
N LEU A 161 -4.41 -21.06 3.95
CA LEU A 161 -4.46 -20.09 5.06
C LEU A 161 -4.55 -20.81 6.40
#